data_AF-A0A7S2Q7V3-F1
#
_entry.id   AF-A0A7S2Q7V3-F1
#
_cell.length_a   1.000
_cell.length_b   1.000
_cell.length_c   1.000
_cell.angle_alpha   90.00
_cell.angle_beta   90.00
_cell.angle_gamma   90.00
#
_symmetry.space_group_name_H-M   'P 1'
#
loop_
_entity.id
_entity.type
_entity.pdbx_description
1 polymer ?
#
loop_
_entity_poly.entity_id
_entity_poly.type
_entity_poly.pdbx_seq_one_letter_code
_entity_poly.pdbx_strand_id
1 'polypeptide(L)'
;ESELGVQAPVGFWDPLGLSRDGDVATFNRRRSTEIKHGRVSMLAAMGYITPEIAGKWPGYLSYTADLKFADIPNGLAAISKVPFLGWFQILLWGGFVESGVDFGGDINKTPGDVGFKPPLLASDDEPEKKRRLNAEIANG
;
A
#
# COMPACT_ATOMS: atom_id res chain seq x y z
N GLU A 1 -14.84 12.07 -16.27
CA GLU A 1 -15.36 10.70 -16.46
C GLU A 1 -14.37 9.74 -17.15
N SER A 2 -13.27 10.18 -17.77
CA SER A 2 -12.22 9.28 -18.32
C SER A 2 -10.97 9.19 -17.43
N GLU A 3 -11.15 9.25 -16.12
CA GLU A 3 -10.03 9.26 -15.17
C GLU A 3 -9.58 7.84 -14.82
N LEU A 4 -8.32 7.73 -14.38
CA LEU A 4 -7.77 6.49 -13.81
C LEU A 4 -8.71 5.94 -12.72
N GLY A 5 -8.86 4.62 -12.64
CA GLY A 5 -9.77 3.94 -11.70
C GLY A 5 -11.20 3.72 -12.18
N VAL A 6 -11.64 4.37 -13.28
CA VAL A 6 -12.94 4.09 -13.91
C VAL A 6 -12.81 2.86 -14.82
N GLN A 7 -13.27 1.70 -14.35
CA GLN A 7 -13.21 0.43 -15.10
C GLN A 7 -14.53 -0.34 -15.02
N ALA A 8 -14.80 -1.16 -16.02
CA ALA A 8 -15.91 -2.12 -15.98
C ALA A 8 -15.68 -3.14 -14.86
N PRO A 9 -16.73 -3.62 -14.15
CA PRO A 9 -18.16 -3.51 -14.48
C PRO A 9 -18.89 -2.28 -13.91
N VAL A 10 -18.31 -1.56 -12.96
CA VAL A 10 -19.01 -0.49 -12.22
C VAL A 10 -18.83 0.91 -12.81
N GLY A 11 -17.86 1.12 -13.71
CA GLY A 11 -17.64 2.42 -14.34
C GLY A 11 -17.35 3.51 -13.30
N PHE A 12 -17.98 4.68 -13.44
CA PHE A 12 -17.87 5.77 -12.47
C PHE A 12 -18.86 5.51 -11.32
N TRP A 13 -18.32 5.05 -10.19
CA TRP A 13 -19.11 4.66 -9.02
C TRP A 13 -18.95 5.66 -7.87
N ASP A 14 -19.87 6.62 -7.78
CA ASP A 14 -19.95 7.58 -6.67
C ASP A 14 -21.40 7.74 -6.17
N PRO A 15 -21.94 6.74 -5.43
CA PRO A 15 -23.31 6.81 -4.91
C PRO A 15 -23.50 7.86 -3.80
N LEU A 16 -22.41 8.30 -3.16
CA LEU A 16 -22.43 9.29 -2.08
C LEU A 16 -22.19 10.73 -2.57
N GLY A 17 -21.97 10.92 -3.88
CA GLY A 17 -21.79 12.23 -4.50
C GLY A 17 -20.58 13.00 -3.97
N LEU A 18 -19.58 12.28 -3.45
CA LEU A 18 -18.40 12.90 -2.84
C LEU A 18 -17.57 13.68 -3.88
N SER A 19 -17.66 13.31 -5.15
CA SER A 19 -16.95 13.95 -6.26
C SER A 19 -17.65 15.19 -6.82
N ARG A 20 -18.88 15.50 -6.35
CA ARG A 20 -19.79 16.46 -7.00
C ARG A 20 -19.45 17.93 -6.73
N ASP A 21 -18.66 18.20 -5.69
CA ASP A 21 -18.35 19.56 -5.24
C ASP A 21 -17.22 20.24 -6.04
N GLY A 22 -16.60 19.54 -7.00
CA GLY A 22 -15.67 20.12 -7.97
C GLY A 22 -14.30 20.57 -7.43
N ASP A 23 -14.02 20.32 -6.15
CA ASP A 23 -12.70 20.62 -5.58
C ASP A 23 -11.66 19.56 -5.96
N VAL A 24 -10.81 19.92 -6.91
CA VAL A 24 -9.70 19.10 -7.42
C VAL A 24 -8.71 18.73 -6.30
N ALA A 25 -8.50 19.60 -5.31
CA ALA A 25 -7.58 19.33 -4.21
C ALA A 25 -8.12 18.22 -3.30
N THR A 26 -9.40 18.28 -2.94
CA THR A 26 -10.07 17.23 -2.16
C THR A 26 -10.11 15.91 -2.94
N PHE A 27 -10.35 15.94 -4.25
CA PHE A 27 -10.32 14.74 -5.07
C PHE A 27 -8.93 14.09 -5.13
N ASN A 28 -7.89 14.88 -5.40
CA ASN A 28 -6.50 14.41 -5.43
C ASN A 28 -6.07 13.81 -4.09
N ARG A 29 -6.49 14.40 -2.97
CA ARG A 29 -6.24 13.87 -1.63
C ARG A 29 -6.96 12.55 -1.38
N ARG A 30 -8.21 12.41 -1.82
CA ARG A 30 -8.95 11.14 -1.69
C ARG A 30 -8.31 10.05 -2.53
N ARG A 31 -7.87 10.38 -3.76
CA ARG A 31 -7.18 9.43 -4.64
C ARG A 31 -5.82 9.00 -4.09
N SER A 32 -5.02 9.93 -3.54
CA SER A 32 -3.75 9.55 -2.90
C SER A 32 -3.97 8.66 -1.68
N THR A 33 -5.04 8.91 -0.92
CA THR A 33 -5.44 8.08 0.22
C THR A 33 -5.86 6.69 -0.23
N GLU A 34 -6.66 6.56 -1.28
CA GLU A 34 -7.07 5.28 -1.89
C GLU A 34 -5.84 4.46 -2.30
N ILE A 35 -4.91 5.04 -3.06
CA ILE A 35 -3.69 4.37 -3.50
C ILE A 35 -2.82 3.95 -2.30
N LYS A 36 -2.71 4.80 -1.26
CA LYS A 36 -1.94 4.47 -0.06
C LYS A 36 -2.51 3.26 0.67
N HIS A 37 -3.84 3.22 0.86
CA HIS A 37 -4.50 2.07 1.48
C HIS A 37 -4.38 0.82 0.61
N GLY A 38 -4.53 0.94 -0.70
CA GLY A 38 -4.37 -0.16 -1.66
C GLY A 38 -2.97 -0.77 -1.67
N ARG A 39 -1.91 0.05 -1.55
CA ARG A 39 -0.53 -0.46 -1.44
C ARG A 39 -0.31 -1.22 -0.13
N VAL A 40 -0.88 -0.75 0.96
CA VAL A 40 -0.79 -1.43 2.27
C VAL A 40 -1.57 -2.75 2.26
N SER A 41 -2.77 -2.79 1.68
CA SER A 41 -3.58 -4.02 1.57
C SER A 41 -2.89 -5.06 0.68
N MET A 42 -2.34 -4.67 -0.48
CA MET A 42 -1.60 -5.58 -1.37
C MET A 42 -0.42 -6.26 -0.64
N LEU A 43 0.38 -5.47 0.08
CA LEU A 43 1.52 -6.01 0.84
C LEU A 43 1.06 -6.84 2.05
N ALA A 44 -0.03 -6.43 2.73
CA ALA A 44 -0.59 -7.18 3.84
C ALA A 44 -1.16 -8.54 3.41
N ALA A 45 -1.87 -8.61 2.28
CA ALA A 45 -2.39 -9.85 1.72
C ALA A 45 -1.25 -10.82 1.37
N MET A 46 -0.22 -10.33 0.68
CA MET A 46 0.97 -11.12 0.38
C MET A 46 1.69 -11.58 1.66
N GLY A 47 1.82 -10.70 2.65
CA GLY A 47 2.43 -11.00 3.95
C GLY A 47 1.64 -12.00 4.80
N TYR A 48 0.33 -12.10 4.60
CA TYR A 48 -0.52 -13.12 5.23
C TYR A 48 -0.36 -14.49 4.58
N ILE A 49 -0.31 -14.53 3.24
CA ILE A 49 -0.25 -15.78 2.45
C ILE A 49 1.16 -16.40 2.48
N THR A 50 2.22 -15.59 2.41
CA THR A 50 3.60 -16.07 2.25
C THR A 50 4.05 -17.02 3.37
N PRO A 51 3.81 -16.73 4.67
CA PRO A 51 4.18 -17.63 5.77
C PRO A 51 3.42 -18.97 5.76
N GLU A 52 2.26 -19.03 5.09
CA GLU A 52 1.45 -20.24 4.96
C GLU A 52 1.97 -21.16 3.84
N ILE A 53 2.40 -20.58 2.72
CA ILE A 53 2.85 -21.34 1.54
C ILE A 53 4.37 -21.61 1.55
N ALA A 54 5.18 -20.59 1.79
CA ALA A 54 6.64 -20.69 1.71
C ALA A 54 7.30 -21.16 3.03
N GLY A 55 6.50 -21.26 4.09
CA GLY A 55 6.99 -21.52 5.44
C GLY A 55 7.63 -20.29 6.09
N LYS A 56 7.96 -20.43 7.38
CA LYS A 56 8.57 -19.36 8.17
C LYS A 56 10.08 -19.43 8.06
N TRP A 57 10.73 -18.27 8.10
CA TRP A 57 12.19 -18.21 7.98
C TRP A 57 12.87 -18.94 9.15
N PRO A 58 13.95 -19.71 8.89
CA PRO A 58 14.72 -20.32 9.97
C PRO A 58 15.51 -19.24 10.70
N GLY A 59 15.26 -19.07 12.01
CA GLY A 59 16.02 -18.13 12.84
C GLY A 59 15.24 -17.57 14.03
N TYR A 60 15.90 -16.65 14.72
CA TYR A 60 15.36 -15.94 15.87
C TYR A 60 14.80 -14.57 15.45
N LEU A 61 13.55 -14.30 15.82
CA LEU A 61 12.94 -12.98 15.75
C LEU A 61 13.59 -12.03 16.76
N SER A 62 13.86 -12.53 17.97
CA SER A 62 14.52 -11.76 19.01
C SER A 62 15.40 -12.68 19.85
N TYR A 63 16.69 -12.36 19.88
CA TYR A 63 17.69 -13.11 20.65
C TYR A 63 17.51 -12.91 22.17
N THR A 64 17.02 -11.73 22.58
CA THR A 64 16.79 -11.40 23.99
C THR A 64 15.51 -12.00 24.56
N ALA A 65 14.55 -12.34 23.69
CA ALA A 65 13.29 -12.98 24.08
C ALA A 65 13.22 -14.47 23.71
N ASP A 66 14.31 -15.07 23.21
CA ASP A 66 14.42 -16.46 22.72
C ASP A 66 13.25 -16.87 21.79
N LEU A 67 12.76 -15.91 20.99
CA LEU A 67 11.60 -16.10 20.11
C LEU A 67 12.06 -16.48 18.70
N LYS A 68 11.67 -17.65 18.21
CA LYS A 68 11.91 -18.07 16.82
C LYS A 68 10.78 -17.63 15.92
N PHE A 69 11.08 -17.40 14.64
CA PHE A 69 10.05 -17.13 13.64
C PHE A 69 9.05 -18.29 13.50
N ALA A 70 9.50 -19.53 13.75
CA ALA A 70 8.67 -20.72 13.77
C ALA A 70 7.51 -20.63 14.79
N ASP A 71 7.75 -19.98 15.94
CA ASP A 71 6.84 -19.96 17.09
C ASP A 71 5.76 -18.86 16.98
N ILE A 72 5.86 -17.99 15.97
CA ILE A 72 4.88 -16.92 15.73
C ILE A 72 3.68 -17.52 15.00
N PRO A 73 2.48 -17.59 15.61
CA PRO A 73 1.30 -18.10 14.91
C PRO A 73 0.93 -17.20 13.73
N ASN A 74 0.35 -17.77 12.67
CA ASN A 74 -0.07 -16.99 11.50
C ASN A 74 -1.33 -16.15 11.82
N GLY A 75 -1.46 -15.01 11.14
CA GLY A 75 -2.63 -14.13 11.25
C GLY A 75 -2.64 -13.23 12.49
N LEU A 76 -3.84 -12.90 12.99
CA LEU A 76 -4.04 -11.91 14.05
C LEU A 76 -3.31 -12.25 15.36
N ALA A 77 -3.08 -13.54 15.63
CA ALA A 77 -2.34 -13.97 16.81
C ALA A 77 -0.85 -13.58 16.77
N ALA A 78 -0.27 -13.36 15.58
CA ALA A 78 1.11 -12.88 15.41
C ALA A 78 1.33 -11.53 16.10
N ILE A 79 0.34 -10.64 16.02
CA ILE A 79 0.41 -9.26 16.52
C ILE A 79 0.74 -9.24 18.02
N SER A 80 0.16 -10.16 18.78
CA SER A 80 0.37 -10.29 20.23
C SER A 80 1.71 -10.93 20.63
N LYS A 81 2.41 -11.59 19.70
CA LYS A 81 3.65 -12.32 19.97
C LYS A 81 4.90 -11.55 19.58
N VAL A 82 4.75 -10.56 18.70
CA VAL A 82 5.87 -9.66 18.34
C VAL A 82 6.19 -8.75 19.53
N PRO A 83 7.46 -8.69 19.98
CA PRO A 83 7.85 -7.86 21.11
C PRO A 83 7.64 -6.37 20.82
N PHE A 84 7.31 -5.60 21.85
CA PHE A 84 7.02 -4.16 21.75
C PHE A 84 8.13 -3.36 21.07
N LEU A 85 9.40 -3.69 21.34
CA LEU A 85 10.54 -3.02 20.71
C LEU A 85 10.57 -3.25 19.18
N GLY A 86 10.13 -4.40 18.70
CA GLY A 86 10.01 -4.68 17.27
C GLY A 86 8.94 -3.81 16.62
N TRP A 87 7.78 -3.67 17.27
CA TRP A 87 6.73 -2.74 16.81
C TRP A 87 7.22 -1.29 16.77
N PHE A 88 7.97 -0.86 17.79
CA PHE A 88 8.53 0.49 17.82
C PHE A 88 9.48 0.75 16.64
N GLN A 89 10.35 -0.22 16.31
CA GLN A 89 11.24 -0.12 15.14
C GLN A 89 10.46 -0.06 13.82
N ILE A 90 9.40 -0.87 13.67
CA ILE A 90 8.54 -0.87 12.48
C ILE A 90 7.84 0.49 12.33
N LEU A 91 7.29 1.05 13.41
CA LEU A 91 6.64 2.36 13.38
C LEU A 91 7.62 3.49 13.09
N LEU A 92 8.81 3.45 13.67
CA LEU A 92 9.85 4.44 13.40
C LEU A 92 10.29 4.38 11.94
N TRP A 93 10.54 3.18 11.41
CA TRP A 93 10.86 2.99 10.00
C TRP A 93 9.73 3.45 9.08
N GLY A 94 8.48 3.07 9.37
CA GLY A 94 7.31 3.51 8.62
C GLY A 94 7.16 5.03 8.61
N GLY A 95 7.34 5.67 9.77
CA GLY A 95 7.32 7.13 9.90
C GLY A 95 8.48 7.81 9.16
N PHE A 96 9.68 7.23 9.16
CA PHE A 96 10.81 7.74 8.40
C PHE A 96 10.57 7.66 6.89
N VAL A 97 10.07 6.52 6.39
CA VAL A 97 9.74 6.35 4.97
C VAL A 97 8.62 7.31 4.57
N GLU A 98 7.57 7.45 5.39
CA GLU A 98 6.47 8.37 5.11
C GLU A 98 6.90 9.85 5.16
N SER A 99 7.85 10.21 6.03
CA SER A 99 8.40 11.57 6.06
C SER A 99 9.37 11.85 4.90
N GLY A 100 10.06 10.83 4.40
CA GLY A 100 11.01 10.97 3.29
C GLY A 100 10.35 10.91 1.90
N VAL A 101 9.16 10.31 1.83
CA VAL A 101 8.41 10.13 0.59
C VAL A 101 7.13 10.97 0.65
N ASP A 102 7.07 11.99 -0.19
CA ASP A 102 5.91 12.88 -0.28
C ASP A 102 4.71 12.17 -0.93
N PHE A 103 3.85 11.56 -0.10
CA PHE A 103 2.66 10.81 -0.53
C PHE A 103 1.42 11.69 -0.81
N GLY A 104 1.54 13.02 -0.83
CA GLY A 104 0.39 13.89 -1.13
C GLY A 104 0.41 15.28 -0.53
N GLY A 105 1.59 15.84 -0.23
CA GLY A 105 1.74 17.24 0.18
C GLY A 105 1.61 18.23 -0.98
N ASP A 106 1.86 17.80 -2.22
CA ASP A 106 1.83 18.66 -3.40
C ASP A 106 0.58 18.42 -4.26
N ILE A 107 -0.34 19.40 -4.26
CA ILE A 107 -1.62 19.38 -5.00
C ILE A 107 -1.38 19.29 -6.53
N ASN A 108 -0.17 19.67 -7.00
CA ASN A 108 0.18 19.68 -8.42
C ASN A 108 0.80 18.37 -8.92
N LYS A 109 1.16 17.43 -8.03
CA LYS A 109 1.71 16.13 -8.44
C LYS A 109 0.59 15.14 -8.74
N THR A 110 0.86 14.22 -9.67
CA THR A 110 -0.06 13.10 -9.95
C THR A 110 -0.25 12.30 -8.66
N PRO A 111 -1.48 12.10 -8.16
CA PRO A 111 -1.72 11.39 -6.91
C PRO A 111 -1.04 10.02 -6.88
N GLY A 112 -0.23 9.76 -5.84
CA GLY A 112 0.47 8.48 -5.66
C GLY A 112 1.82 8.34 -6.39
N ASP A 113 2.26 9.35 -7.15
CA ASP A 113 3.59 9.41 -7.74
C ASP A 113 4.63 9.88 -6.71
N VAL A 114 5.44 8.92 -6.26
CA VAL A 114 6.46 9.11 -5.23
C VAL A 114 7.88 9.16 -5.79
N GLY A 115 8.03 9.25 -7.12
CA GLY A 115 9.33 9.25 -7.80
C GLY A 115 10.05 7.90 -7.80
N PHE A 116 9.51 6.88 -7.10
CA PHE A 116 9.99 5.51 -7.15
C PHE A 116 9.56 4.86 -8.47
N LYS A 117 10.51 4.68 -9.39
CA LYS A 117 10.30 4.06 -10.70
C LYS A 117 11.04 2.73 -10.78
N PRO A 118 10.37 1.60 -10.50
CA PRO A 118 11.00 0.30 -10.64
C PRO A 118 11.30 0.03 -12.12
N PRO A 119 12.52 -0.38 -12.51
CA PRO A 119 12.96 -0.47 -13.90
C PRO A 119 12.19 -1.48 -14.78
N LEU A 120 11.37 -2.35 -14.17
CA LEU A 120 10.53 -3.33 -14.89
C LEU A 120 9.03 -2.99 -14.86
N LEU A 121 8.60 -2.15 -13.92
CA LEU A 121 7.19 -1.83 -13.67
C LEU A 121 6.82 -0.42 -14.13
N ALA A 122 7.79 0.49 -14.16
CA ALA A 122 7.65 1.79 -14.82
C ALA A 122 7.69 1.57 -16.34
N SER A 123 6.66 2.06 -17.04
CA SER A 123 6.65 2.16 -18.50
C SER A 123 6.40 3.63 -18.84
N ASP A 124 7.15 4.16 -19.80
CA ASP A 124 7.01 5.54 -20.27
C ASP A 124 5.94 5.67 -21.36
N ASP A 125 5.45 4.54 -21.90
CA ASP A 125 4.37 4.50 -22.88
C ASP A 125 3.02 4.86 -22.24
N GLU A 126 2.37 5.92 -22.72
CA GLU A 126 1.12 6.45 -22.16
C GLU A 126 -0.03 5.43 -22.03
N PRO A 127 -0.35 4.58 -23.04
CA PRO A 127 -1.42 3.60 -22.90
C PRO A 127 -1.07 2.48 -21.91
N GLU A 128 0.20 2.08 -21.85
CA GLU A 128 0.64 1.03 -20.95
C GLU A 128 0.68 1.52 -19.50
N LYS A 129 1.15 2.76 -19.29
CA LYS A 129 1.13 3.42 -17.99
C LYS A 129 -0.29 3.49 -17.42
N LYS A 130 -1.28 3.92 -18.23
CA LYS A 130 -2.68 3.97 -17.81
C LYS A 130 -3.20 2.58 -17.42
N ARG A 131 -2.90 1.55 -18.21
CA ARG A 131 -3.27 0.16 -17.90
C ARG A 131 -2.68 -0.33 -16.58
N ARG A 132 -1.38 -0.10 -16.35
CA ARG A 132 -0.68 -0.56 -15.13
C ARG A 132 -1.18 0.15 -13.87
N LEU A 133 -1.40 1.47 -13.94
CA LEU A 133 -1.98 2.24 -12.83
C LEU A 133 -3.43 1.83 -12.53
N ASN A 134 -4.21 1.55 -13.57
CA ASN A 134 -5.56 0.99 -13.42
C ASN A 134 -5.56 -0.39 -12.75
N ALA A 135 -4.58 -1.23 -13.08
CA ALA A 135 -4.41 -2.52 -12.42
C ALA A 135 -3.94 -2.37 -10.96
N GLU A 136 -3.09 -1.39 -10.66
CA GLU A 136 -2.68 -1.08 -9.29
C GLU A 136 -3.87 -0.70 -8.40
N ILE A 137 -4.72 0.20 -8.88
CA ILE A 137 -5.93 0.63 -8.15
C ILE A 137 -6.91 -0.53 -7.99
N ALA A 138 -7.05 -1.39 -8.99
CA ALA A 138 -7.97 -2.54 -8.92
C ALA A 138 -7.48 -3.69 -8.02
N ASN A 139 -6.16 -3.83 -7.85
CA ASN A 139 -5.56 -4.85 -6.96
C ASN A 139 -5.42 -4.37 -5.51
N GLY A 140 -5.40 -3.05 -5.28
CA GLY A 140 -5.38 -2.43 -3.96
C GLY A 140 -6.70 -2.54 -3.24
#